data_AF-A0A2N1P6A5-F1
#
_entry.id   AF-A0A2N1P6A5-F1
#
_cell.length_a   1.000
_cell.length_b   1.000
_cell.length_c   1.000
_cell.angle_alpha   90.00
_cell.angle_beta   90.00
_cell.angle_gamma   90.00
#
_symmetry.space_group_name_H-M   'P 1'
#
loop_
_entity.id
_entity.type
_entity.pdbx_description
1 polymer ?
#
loop_
_entity_poly.entity_id
_entity_poly.type
_entity_poly.pdbx_seq_one_letter_code
_entity_poly.pdbx_strand_id
1 'polypeptide(L)'
;MKNIKLFELTLGPGRRKFGGNFNDYHIEEEMFIKKAFGVVLLFLVILACSKTPEGEFSADMEVSDNEQTVITKIYVADSLYRMEQEQGEEKIVVIVDERSGITRALVPSRKEYLEVSTTDPISLTNDPFQGLKFTMTIAEKTDLEPDMISGFRCDGYLLKKSDQELLSYWISPELNFPLKIINHTANSLTLELKKIKREKIDPALFEIPADYKKMKGPNDQAIEIPTWVDQIETAQIQAPPFEMELTQGEMVRVKVEPGKAVNVFGQGINDGYTALTVVPVRDNMPTIDPEARTLNLTQGRTGSLVFEESPLEADEIIIRTREGAAHVKVTQFEMPEGETVSAGNVLRKKIVPGKKIDVRMVNISKGESSCILTFLMNGKELAGDLIGPESYRTFVMKKEYGYEKRTFSPKGDEILIKVTKGEVSISLHPLE
;
A
#
# COMPACT_ATOMS: atom_id res chain seq x y z
N MET A 1 32.23 -45.05 -28.48
CA MET A 1 32.80 -46.14 -29.29
C MET A 1 33.40 -45.56 -30.57
N LYS A 2 34.60 -46.04 -30.92
CA LYS A 2 35.36 -45.85 -32.17
C LYS A 2 36.02 -44.48 -32.47
N ASN A 3 37.32 -44.45 -32.13
CA ASN A 3 38.40 -43.67 -32.71
C ASN A 3 38.60 -43.95 -34.20
N ILE A 4 38.93 -42.93 -35.01
CA ILE A 4 39.79 -42.99 -36.23
C ILE A 4 40.45 -41.59 -36.35
N LYS A 5 41.70 -41.40 -35.94
CA LYS A 5 43.01 -41.56 -36.62
C LYS A 5 43.44 -40.41 -37.56
N LEU A 6 44.53 -39.78 -37.12
CA LEU A 6 45.54 -38.94 -37.78
C LEU A 6 45.88 -39.31 -39.24
N PHE A 7 46.30 -38.29 -40.00
CA PHE A 7 47.34 -38.42 -41.04
C PHE A 7 48.37 -37.28 -40.90
N GLU A 8 49.63 -37.66 -40.73
CA GLU A 8 50.83 -36.83 -40.86
C GLU A 8 51.52 -37.10 -42.21
N LEU A 9 52.06 -36.03 -42.79
CA LEU A 9 53.30 -35.84 -43.57
C LEU A 9 53.94 -36.99 -44.39
N THR A 10 54.41 -36.65 -45.61
CA THR A 10 55.87 -36.56 -45.93
C THR A 10 56.22 -36.08 -47.37
N LEU A 11 57.12 -35.09 -47.42
CA LEU A 11 58.35 -34.89 -48.26
C LEU A 11 58.35 -34.75 -49.81
N GLY A 12 58.57 -33.50 -50.27
CA GLY A 12 59.68 -32.95 -51.13
C GLY A 12 60.03 -33.53 -52.52
N PRO A 13 61.04 -33.00 -53.26
CA PRO A 13 61.54 -31.62 -53.40
C PRO A 13 61.73 -31.17 -54.88
N GLY A 14 61.95 -29.87 -55.15
CA GLY A 14 62.35 -29.39 -56.48
C GLY A 14 63.07 -28.03 -56.46
N ARG A 15 64.39 -28.03 -56.70
CA ARG A 15 65.26 -26.84 -56.87
C ARG A 15 65.27 -26.37 -58.34
N ARG A 16 65.36 -25.05 -58.58
CA ARG A 16 66.43 -24.38 -59.37
C ARG A 16 66.35 -22.84 -59.29
N LYS A 17 67.51 -22.23 -59.56
CA LYS A 17 68.03 -20.90 -59.19
C LYS A 17 67.73 -19.75 -60.18
N PHE A 18 68.08 -18.54 -59.70
CA PHE A 18 68.60 -17.31 -60.35
C PHE A 18 67.61 -16.14 -60.21
N GLY A 19 67.94 -14.93 -59.77
CA GLY A 19 69.18 -14.25 -59.38
C GLY A 19 68.88 -12.73 -59.46
N GLY A 20 69.49 -11.89 -58.62
CA GLY A 20 69.41 -10.42 -58.76
C GLY A 20 69.09 -9.68 -57.45
N ASN A 21 70.02 -8.81 -57.05
CA ASN A 21 70.08 -8.09 -55.79
C ASN A 21 69.58 -6.64 -55.92
N PHE A 22 69.34 -6.01 -54.76
CA PHE A 22 69.24 -4.57 -54.45
C PHE A 22 67.93 -3.83 -54.78
N ASN A 23 67.11 -3.56 -53.77
CA ASN A 23 67.23 -2.33 -52.96
C ASN A 23 66.33 -2.38 -51.71
N ASP A 24 66.85 -1.79 -50.63
CA ASP A 24 66.20 -1.51 -49.35
C ASP A 24 64.83 -0.82 -49.52
N TYR A 25 63.90 -1.14 -48.62
CA TYR A 25 63.04 -0.27 -47.82
C TYR A 25 61.80 -1.06 -47.30
N HIS A 26 61.41 -0.78 -46.06
CA HIS A 26 60.23 -1.26 -45.31
C HIS A 26 60.35 -2.51 -44.43
N ILE A 27 60.79 -2.28 -43.19
CA ILE A 27 60.36 -3.06 -42.01
C ILE A 27 59.80 -2.06 -41.00
N GLU A 28 58.47 -1.90 -40.93
CA GLU A 28 57.77 -1.28 -39.79
C GLU A 28 56.25 -1.61 -39.75
N GLU A 29 55.79 -2.82 -40.12
CA GLU A 29 54.35 -3.14 -40.04
C GLU A 29 53.95 -4.46 -39.36
N GLU A 30 54.87 -5.31 -38.89
CA GLU A 30 54.46 -6.60 -38.28
C GLU A 30 54.34 -6.60 -36.74
N MET A 31 54.71 -5.52 -36.05
CA MET A 31 54.66 -5.49 -34.58
C MET A 31 53.36 -4.92 -33.98
N PHE A 32 52.45 -4.39 -34.81
CA PHE A 32 51.21 -3.77 -34.33
C PHE A 32 50.03 -4.76 -34.24
N ILE A 33 50.01 -5.81 -35.07
CA ILE A 33 48.85 -6.70 -35.20
C ILE A 33 48.74 -7.73 -34.05
N LYS A 34 49.87 -8.14 -33.44
CA LYS A 34 49.84 -9.08 -32.30
C LYS A 34 49.53 -8.43 -30.94
N LYS A 35 49.73 -7.12 -30.80
CA LYS A 35 49.32 -6.37 -29.59
C LYS A 35 47.88 -5.86 -29.67
N ALA A 36 47.34 -5.63 -30.87
CA ALA A 36 45.95 -5.23 -31.06
C ALA A 36 44.95 -6.37 -30.77
N PHE A 37 45.29 -7.63 -31.08
CA PHE A 37 44.38 -8.77 -30.84
C PHE A 37 44.22 -9.16 -29.36
N GLY A 38 45.23 -8.92 -28.52
CA GLY A 38 45.13 -9.16 -27.07
C GLY A 38 44.28 -8.12 -26.33
N VAL A 39 44.22 -6.88 -26.83
CA VAL A 39 43.44 -5.79 -26.23
C VAL A 39 41.95 -5.91 -26.62
N VAL A 40 41.63 -6.40 -27.81
CA VAL A 40 40.22 -6.61 -28.24
C VAL A 40 39.56 -7.79 -27.51
N LEU A 41 40.32 -8.85 -27.19
CA LEU A 41 39.79 -9.98 -26.40
C LEU A 41 39.60 -9.61 -24.92
N LEU A 42 40.44 -8.72 -24.37
CA LEU A 42 40.29 -8.20 -23.00
C LEU A 42 39.13 -7.20 -22.89
N PHE A 43 38.82 -6.45 -23.95
CA PHE A 43 37.64 -5.56 -24.02
C PHE A 43 36.31 -6.32 -24.17
N LEU A 44 36.30 -7.50 -24.79
CA LEU A 44 35.09 -8.34 -24.94
C LEU A 44 34.68 -9.08 -23.66
N VAL A 45 35.61 -9.35 -22.74
CA VAL A 45 35.31 -10.00 -21.45
C VAL A 45 34.74 -9.00 -20.42
N ILE A 46 35.01 -7.70 -20.57
CA ILE A 46 34.50 -6.66 -19.65
C ILE A 46 33.04 -6.25 -19.99
N LEU A 47 32.54 -6.53 -21.19
CA LEU A 47 31.15 -6.23 -21.58
C LEU A 47 30.09 -7.25 -21.12
N ALA A 48 30.48 -8.34 -20.44
CA ALA A 48 29.56 -9.38 -19.97
C ALA A 48 29.29 -9.36 -18.45
N CYS A 49 29.80 -8.37 -17.71
CA CYS A 49 29.29 -8.07 -16.37
C CYS A 49 28.07 -7.15 -16.51
N SER A 50 26.95 -7.70 -16.97
CA SER A 50 25.66 -7.12 -16.60
C SER A 50 25.61 -7.15 -15.08
N LYS A 51 25.83 -6.01 -14.43
CA LYS A 51 25.47 -5.84 -13.02
C LYS A 51 24.01 -6.27 -12.94
N THR A 52 23.75 -7.42 -12.32
CA THR A 52 22.39 -7.77 -11.92
C THR A 52 21.86 -6.56 -11.16
N PRO A 53 20.69 -6.02 -11.53
CA PRO A 53 20.08 -4.94 -10.77
C PRO A 53 19.99 -5.37 -9.31
N GLU A 54 20.52 -4.54 -8.42
CA GLU A 54 20.54 -4.79 -6.99
C GLU A 54 19.10 -4.95 -6.50
N GLY A 55 18.77 -6.10 -5.89
CA GLY A 55 17.43 -6.38 -5.36
C GLY A 55 16.41 -7.03 -6.31
N GLU A 56 16.72 -7.30 -7.58
CA GLU A 56 15.82 -8.05 -8.47
C GLU A 56 15.93 -9.58 -8.27
N PHE A 57 14.80 -10.25 -8.03
CA PHE A 57 14.77 -11.70 -7.87
C PHE A 57 13.39 -12.33 -8.09
N SER A 58 13.38 -13.64 -8.32
CA SER A 58 12.20 -14.49 -8.20
C SER A 58 12.37 -15.50 -7.06
N ALA A 59 11.27 -15.94 -6.46
CA ALA A 59 11.29 -16.97 -5.42
C ALA A 59 10.01 -17.81 -5.40
N ASP A 60 10.13 -18.98 -4.75
CA ASP A 60 8.97 -19.71 -4.24
C ASP A 60 8.54 -19.04 -2.93
N MET A 61 7.27 -18.66 -2.82
CA MET A 61 6.69 -18.10 -1.61
C MET A 61 5.90 -19.20 -0.90
N GLU A 62 6.47 -19.74 0.18
CA GLU A 62 5.83 -20.74 1.02
C GLU A 62 5.02 -20.01 2.09
N VAL A 63 3.71 -20.22 2.08
CA VAL A 63 2.76 -19.67 3.05
C VAL A 63 2.13 -20.82 3.81
N SER A 64 2.28 -20.81 5.12
CA SER A 64 1.82 -21.87 6.02
C SER A 64 0.98 -21.30 7.15
N ASP A 65 -0.10 -22.00 7.48
CA ASP A 65 -0.87 -21.80 8.71
C ASP A 65 -0.92 -23.12 9.50
N ASN A 66 -1.82 -23.23 10.49
CA ASN A 66 -1.94 -24.43 11.33
C ASN A 66 -2.50 -25.66 10.60
N GLU A 67 -3.07 -25.49 9.40
CA GLU A 67 -3.81 -26.52 8.67
C GLU A 67 -3.12 -26.91 7.36
N GLN A 68 -2.52 -25.94 6.67
CA GLN A 68 -2.02 -26.12 5.32
C GLN A 68 -0.74 -25.33 5.02
N THR A 69 -0.05 -25.76 3.96
CA THR A 69 1.07 -25.04 3.36
C THR A 69 0.86 -24.95 1.86
N VAL A 70 0.90 -23.73 1.33
CA VAL A 70 0.74 -23.43 -0.09
C VAL A 70 2.04 -22.81 -0.59
N ILE A 71 2.52 -23.26 -1.74
CA ILE A 71 3.71 -22.72 -2.39
C ILE A 71 3.27 -21.97 -3.64
N THR A 72 3.52 -20.67 -3.66
CA THR A 72 3.20 -19.77 -4.78
C THR A 72 4.47 -19.10 -5.31
N LYS A 73 4.33 -18.13 -6.21
CA LYS A 73 5.46 -17.40 -6.81
C LYS A 73 5.46 -15.94 -6.40
N ILE A 74 6.66 -15.40 -6.21
CA ILE A 74 6.91 -13.97 -6.08
C ILE A 74 8.00 -13.52 -7.05
N TYR A 75 7.82 -12.33 -7.62
CA TYR A 75 8.78 -11.63 -8.45
C TYR A 75 8.95 -10.22 -7.89
N VAL A 76 10.19 -9.78 -7.68
CA VAL A 76 10.51 -8.49 -7.07
C VAL A 76 11.46 -7.73 -7.98
N ALA A 77 11.13 -6.47 -8.24
CA ALA A 77 11.98 -5.54 -8.97
C ALA A 77 11.83 -4.10 -8.48
N ASP A 78 12.89 -3.54 -7.89
CA ASP A 78 12.90 -2.18 -7.34
C ASP A 78 11.72 -1.95 -6.37
N SER A 79 10.82 -1.00 -6.67
CA SER A 79 9.63 -0.72 -5.88
C SER A 79 8.39 -1.53 -6.30
N LEU A 80 8.56 -2.55 -7.14
CA LEU A 80 7.50 -3.40 -7.66
C LEU A 80 7.66 -4.81 -7.12
N TYR A 81 6.55 -5.44 -6.75
CA TYR A 81 6.51 -6.89 -6.67
C TYR A 81 5.19 -7.45 -7.16
N ARG A 82 5.24 -8.69 -7.60
CA ARG A 82 4.11 -9.49 -8.03
C ARG A 82 4.13 -10.78 -7.23
N MET A 83 3.03 -11.09 -6.56
CA MET A 83 2.84 -12.38 -5.93
C MET A 83 1.59 -13.07 -6.47
N GLU A 84 1.64 -14.39 -6.47
CA GLU A 84 0.50 -15.24 -6.79
C GLU A 84 -0.12 -15.76 -5.49
N GLN A 85 -1.44 -15.83 -5.45
CA GLN A 85 -2.21 -16.34 -4.33
C GLN A 85 -3.33 -17.25 -4.83
N GLU A 86 -3.79 -18.15 -3.98
CA GLU A 86 -4.93 -19.01 -4.23
C GLU A 86 -6.01 -18.71 -3.19
N GLN A 87 -7.22 -18.40 -3.65
CA GLN A 87 -8.39 -18.19 -2.81
C GLN A 87 -9.50 -19.14 -3.25
N GLY A 88 -9.59 -20.29 -2.57
CA GLY A 88 -10.44 -21.40 -3.03
C GLY A 88 -9.95 -21.92 -4.38
N GLU A 89 -10.83 -21.97 -5.38
CA GLU A 89 -10.48 -22.38 -6.75
C GLU A 89 -9.96 -21.22 -7.61
N GLU A 90 -9.97 -19.99 -7.10
CA GLU A 90 -9.61 -18.80 -7.86
C GLU A 90 -8.15 -18.41 -7.62
N LYS A 91 -7.39 -18.28 -8.72
CA LYS A 91 -6.03 -17.73 -8.68
C LYS A 91 -6.12 -16.21 -8.65
N ILE A 92 -5.49 -15.59 -7.67
CA ILE A 92 -5.34 -14.15 -7.56
C ILE A 92 -3.89 -13.77 -7.82
N VAL A 93 -3.69 -12.71 -8.59
CA VAL A 93 -2.37 -12.13 -8.80
C VAL A 93 -2.38 -10.76 -8.16
N VAL A 94 -1.48 -10.53 -7.21
CA VAL A 94 -1.33 -9.22 -6.57
C VAL A 94 -0.07 -8.57 -7.11
N ILE A 95 -0.22 -7.38 -7.71
CA ILE A 95 0.88 -6.53 -8.17
C ILE A 95 0.88 -5.29 -7.29
N VAL A 96 1.99 -5.01 -6.64
CA VAL A 96 2.16 -3.83 -5.80
C VAL A 96 3.20 -2.92 -6.42
N ASP A 97 2.84 -1.66 -6.56
CA ASP A 97 3.72 -0.56 -6.89
C ASP A 97 3.85 0.35 -5.67
N GLU A 98 4.95 0.17 -4.95
CA GLU A 98 5.23 0.89 -3.73
C GLU A 98 5.63 2.34 -3.99
N ARG A 99 5.98 2.71 -5.23
CA ARG A 99 6.27 4.10 -5.58
C ARG A 99 4.99 4.88 -5.81
N SER A 100 4.00 4.29 -6.46
CA SER A 100 2.69 4.93 -6.63
C SER A 100 1.73 4.71 -5.46
N GLY A 101 2.04 3.77 -4.56
CA GLY A 101 1.17 3.44 -3.41
C GLY A 101 -0.08 2.68 -3.84
N ILE A 102 0.03 1.89 -4.90
CA ILE A 102 -1.11 1.19 -5.52
C ILE A 102 -0.91 -0.32 -5.43
N THR A 103 -1.93 -1.02 -4.95
CA THR A 103 -2.07 -2.47 -5.02
C THR A 103 -3.12 -2.82 -6.07
N ARG A 104 -2.77 -3.75 -6.96
CA ARG A 104 -3.66 -4.28 -8.00
C ARG A 104 -3.87 -5.77 -7.79
N ALA A 105 -5.10 -6.16 -7.50
CA ALA A 105 -5.49 -7.56 -7.38
C ALA A 105 -6.20 -7.98 -8.68
N LEU A 106 -5.54 -8.85 -9.45
CA LEU A 106 -6.02 -9.36 -10.74
C LEU A 106 -6.65 -10.73 -10.53
N VAL A 107 -7.77 -10.94 -11.19
CA VAL A 107 -8.53 -12.21 -11.23
C VAL A 107 -8.49 -12.76 -12.65
N PRO A 108 -7.50 -13.61 -13.02
CA PRO A 108 -7.27 -14.00 -14.40
C PRO A 108 -8.40 -14.79 -15.05
N SER A 109 -9.09 -15.63 -14.28
CA SER A 109 -10.28 -16.39 -14.70
C SER A 109 -11.38 -15.47 -15.27
N ARG A 110 -11.50 -14.26 -14.71
CA ARG A 110 -12.54 -13.28 -15.03
C ARG A 110 -12.04 -12.15 -15.93
N LYS A 111 -10.73 -12.02 -16.11
CA LYS A 111 -10.08 -10.86 -16.76
C LYS A 111 -10.53 -9.55 -16.11
N GLU A 112 -10.56 -9.56 -14.79
CA GLU A 112 -10.96 -8.42 -13.98
C GLU A 112 -9.82 -8.04 -13.03
N TYR A 113 -9.75 -6.78 -12.63
CA TYR A 113 -8.80 -6.34 -11.61
C TYR A 113 -9.38 -5.27 -10.70
N LEU A 114 -9.03 -5.32 -9.42
CA LEU A 114 -9.28 -4.28 -8.45
C LEU A 114 -8.01 -3.46 -8.24
N GLU A 115 -8.16 -2.15 -8.08
CA GLU A 115 -7.07 -1.24 -7.70
C GLU A 115 -7.44 -0.55 -6.39
N VAL A 116 -6.58 -0.69 -5.39
CA VAL A 116 -6.73 -0.06 -4.07
C VAL A 116 -5.43 0.59 -3.65
N SER A 117 -5.49 1.50 -2.67
CA SER A 117 -4.29 2.01 -2.01
C SER A 117 -3.53 0.87 -1.32
N THR A 118 -2.20 0.94 -1.26
CA THR A 118 -1.38 0.00 -0.46
C THR A 118 -1.73 0.03 1.03
N THR A 119 -2.35 1.12 1.50
CA THR A 119 -2.81 1.31 2.88
C THR A 119 -4.29 0.97 3.07
N ASP A 120 -4.99 0.54 2.02
CA ASP A 120 -6.38 0.11 2.13
C ASP A 120 -6.48 -1.17 2.98
N PRO A 121 -7.52 -1.35 3.82
CA PRO A 121 -7.70 -2.57 4.61
C PRO A 121 -7.64 -3.86 3.78
N ILE A 122 -8.11 -3.84 2.52
CA ILE A 122 -8.02 -4.99 1.60
C ILE A 122 -6.55 -5.31 1.30
N SER A 123 -5.73 -4.30 1.04
CA SER A 123 -4.28 -4.48 0.80
C SER A 123 -3.58 -4.95 2.08
N LEU A 124 -3.79 -4.27 3.20
CA LEU A 124 -3.10 -4.57 4.47
C LEU A 124 -3.42 -5.95 5.03
N THR A 125 -4.62 -6.46 4.78
CA THR A 125 -5.06 -7.77 5.28
C THR A 125 -4.61 -8.92 4.39
N ASN A 126 -4.58 -8.73 3.07
CA ASN A 126 -4.30 -9.80 2.11
C ASN A 126 -2.86 -9.79 1.57
N ASP A 127 -2.10 -8.73 1.85
CA ASP A 127 -0.69 -8.63 1.50
C ASP A 127 0.20 -8.62 2.76
N PRO A 128 0.96 -9.71 3.02
CA PRO A 128 1.79 -9.80 4.21
C PRO A 128 2.94 -8.80 4.23
N PHE A 129 3.42 -8.33 3.08
CA PHE A 129 4.49 -7.34 3.00
C PHE A 129 3.96 -5.93 3.27
N GLN A 130 2.80 -5.57 2.71
CA GLN A 130 2.16 -4.29 3.06
C GLN A 130 1.67 -4.27 4.52
N GLY A 131 1.10 -5.39 5.00
CA GLY A 131 0.72 -5.56 6.40
C GLY A 131 1.91 -5.41 7.36
N LEU A 132 3.07 -5.97 7.02
CA LEU A 132 4.32 -5.76 7.75
C LEU A 132 4.71 -4.28 7.77
N LYS A 133 4.77 -3.62 6.61
CA LYS A 133 5.15 -2.21 6.50
C LYS A 133 4.25 -1.30 7.31
N PHE A 134 2.94 -1.52 7.26
CA PHE A 134 1.99 -0.78 8.09
C PHE A 134 2.22 -1.04 9.58
N THR A 135 2.41 -2.30 9.98
CA THR A 135 2.64 -2.66 11.39
C THR A 135 3.89 -1.98 11.95
N MET A 136 4.96 -1.85 11.16
CA MET A 136 6.17 -1.11 11.54
C MET A 136 5.90 0.37 11.91
N THR A 137 4.82 0.97 11.41
CA THR A 137 4.45 2.37 11.71
C THR A 137 3.69 2.53 13.03
N ILE A 138 3.13 1.45 13.58
CA ILE A 138 2.26 1.48 14.76
C ILE A 138 2.77 0.65 15.94
N ALA A 139 3.80 -0.17 15.72
CA ALA A 139 4.37 -1.11 16.68
C ALA A 139 5.78 -0.68 17.14
N GLU A 140 6.16 -1.14 18.33
CA GLU A 140 7.52 -1.08 18.84
C GLU A 140 8.36 -2.21 18.22
N LYS A 141 9.61 -1.92 17.86
CA LYS A 141 10.52 -2.87 17.22
C LYS A 141 11.62 -3.30 18.18
N THR A 142 11.81 -4.61 18.33
CA THR A 142 12.90 -5.23 19.10
C THR A 142 13.72 -6.13 18.18
N ASP A 143 15.04 -6.17 18.38
CA ASP A 143 15.91 -7.05 17.60
C ASP A 143 15.71 -8.52 18.00
N LEU A 144 15.75 -9.40 17.00
CA LEU A 144 15.86 -10.85 17.17
C LEU A 144 17.22 -11.33 16.69
N GLU A 145 17.54 -12.58 16.98
CA GLU A 145 18.74 -13.20 16.44
C GLU A 145 18.69 -13.22 14.90
N PRO A 146 19.80 -12.82 14.23
CA PRO A 146 19.94 -12.97 12.79
C PRO A 146 19.81 -14.43 12.35
N ASP A 147 19.35 -14.66 11.12
CA ASP A 147 19.16 -16.00 10.56
C ASP A 147 19.67 -16.08 9.11
N MET A 148 19.89 -17.31 8.62
CA MET A 148 20.23 -17.62 7.24
C MET A 148 19.01 -18.19 6.51
N ILE A 149 18.34 -17.37 5.70
CA ILE A 149 17.16 -17.79 4.94
C ILE A 149 17.53 -17.95 3.47
N SER A 150 17.37 -19.16 2.95
CA SER A 150 17.66 -19.49 1.54
C SER A 150 19.08 -19.07 1.09
N GLY A 151 20.05 -19.11 2.00
CA GLY A 151 21.44 -18.72 1.73
C GLY A 151 21.75 -17.23 1.91
N PHE A 152 20.77 -16.40 2.31
CA PHE A 152 20.96 -14.99 2.61
C PHE A 152 21.00 -14.76 4.11
N ARG A 153 21.97 -13.96 4.55
CA ARG A 153 21.96 -13.44 5.92
C ARG A 153 20.84 -12.43 6.06
N CYS A 154 20.03 -12.59 7.10
CA CYS A 154 18.92 -11.72 7.42
C CYS A 154 19.01 -11.22 8.86
N ASP A 155 18.66 -9.94 9.04
CA ASP A 155 18.49 -9.36 10.37
C ASP A 155 17.04 -9.60 10.82
N GLY A 156 16.87 -10.13 12.04
CA GLY A 156 15.58 -10.50 12.60
C GLY A 156 15.01 -9.40 13.49
N TYR A 157 13.69 -9.22 13.46
CA TYR A 157 12.99 -8.24 14.28
C TYR A 157 11.64 -8.77 14.76
N LEU A 158 11.22 -8.28 15.93
CA LEU A 158 9.93 -8.51 16.56
C LEU A 158 9.17 -7.19 16.69
N LEU A 159 7.92 -7.17 16.22
CA LEU A 159 7.01 -6.05 16.33
C LEU A 159 5.98 -6.31 17.44
N LYS A 160 5.95 -5.42 18.42
CA LYS A 160 5.06 -5.47 19.59
C LYS A 160 4.13 -4.28 19.66
N LYS A 161 2.93 -4.47 20.18
CA LYS A 161 2.05 -3.39 20.58
C LYS A 161 1.62 -3.66 22.02
N SER A 162 2.13 -2.84 22.94
CA SER A 162 2.09 -3.16 24.37
C SER A 162 2.74 -4.54 24.61
N ASP A 163 2.15 -5.39 25.45
CA ASP A 163 2.68 -6.73 25.74
C ASP A 163 2.30 -7.80 24.69
N GLN A 164 1.61 -7.41 23.61
CA GLN A 164 1.21 -8.33 22.54
C GLN A 164 2.23 -8.36 21.41
N GLU A 165 2.72 -9.57 21.10
CA GLU A 165 3.52 -9.83 19.89
C GLU A 165 2.61 -9.83 18.67
N LEU A 166 2.95 -9.01 17.67
CA LEU A 166 2.17 -8.88 16.44
C LEU A 166 2.81 -9.68 15.31
N LEU A 167 4.05 -9.36 14.96
CA LEU A 167 4.78 -9.98 13.86
C LEU A 167 6.25 -10.18 14.22
N SER A 168 6.87 -11.26 13.77
CA SER A 168 8.32 -11.33 13.57
C SER A 168 8.65 -11.29 12.09
N TYR A 169 9.77 -10.69 11.72
CA TYR A 169 10.23 -10.73 10.34
C TYR A 169 11.76 -10.75 10.25
N TRP A 170 12.26 -11.32 9.15
CA TRP A 170 13.67 -11.35 8.81
C TRP A 170 13.86 -10.73 7.44
N ILE A 171 14.70 -9.70 7.38
CA ILE A 171 14.96 -8.94 6.15
C ILE A 171 16.39 -9.16 5.70
N SER A 172 16.58 -9.39 4.40
CA SER A 172 17.92 -9.47 3.81
C SER A 172 18.40 -8.06 3.47
N PRO A 173 19.51 -7.56 4.06
CA PRO A 173 20.07 -6.27 3.67
C PRO A 173 20.54 -6.27 2.21
N GLU A 174 20.93 -7.44 1.69
CA GLU A 174 21.45 -7.62 0.34
C GLU A 174 20.35 -7.59 -0.74
N LEU A 175 19.15 -8.09 -0.42
CA LEU A 175 18.00 -8.02 -1.32
C LEU A 175 17.09 -6.82 -1.01
N ASN A 176 17.31 -6.15 0.13
CA ASN A 176 16.44 -5.11 0.68
C ASN A 176 14.96 -5.53 0.75
N PHE A 177 14.71 -6.81 1.07
CA PHE A 177 13.37 -7.39 1.06
C PHE A 177 13.17 -8.41 2.21
N PRO A 178 11.98 -8.44 2.86
CA PRO A 178 11.66 -9.44 3.87
C PRO A 178 11.64 -10.85 3.28
N LEU A 179 12.43 -11.76 3.83
CA LEU A 179 12.49 -13.16 3.37
C LEU A 179 11.66 -14.11 4.24
N LYS A 180 11.28 -13.68 5.45
CA LYS A 180 10.40 -14.43 6.34
C LYS A 180 9.55 -13.49 7.18
N ILE A 181 8.29 -13.83 7.35
CA ILE A 181 7.32 -13.12 8.19
C ILE A 181 6.54 -14.17 8.99
N ILE A 182 6.42 -13.97 10.30
CA ILE A 182 5.59 -14.79 11.18
C ILE A 182 4.58 -13.85 11.82
N ASN A 183 3.30 -14.15 11.66
CA ASN A 183 2.22 -13.47 12.34
C ASN A 183 1.91 -14.19 13.65
N HIS A 184 1.91 -13.48 14.78
CA HIS A 184 1.68 -14.04 16.12
C HIS A 184 0.24 -13.85 16.62
N THR A 185 -0.64 -13.29 15.79
CA THR A 185 -2.07 -13.14 16.10
C THR A 185 -2.85 -14.41 15.75
N ALA A 186 -4.17 -14.41 15.94
CA ALA A 186 -5.04 -15.60 16.01
C ALA A 186 -4.93 -16.66 14.88
N ASN A 187 -4.26 -16.36 13.76
CA ASN A 187 -4.12 -17.25 12.61
C ASN A 187 -2.69 -17.79 12.39
N SER A 188 -1.71 -17.43 13.23
CA SER A 188 -0.32 -17.92 13.22
C SER A 188 0.31 -18.16 11.83
N LEU A 189 0.10 -17.23 10.89
CA LEU A 189 0.55 -17.38 9.51
C LEU A 189 2.06 -17.16 9.40
N THR A 190 2.75 -18.09 8.75
CA THR A 190 4.18 -17.96 8.41
C THR A 190 4.35 -17.87 6.89
N LEU A 191 5.09 -16.87 6.45
CA LEU A 191 5.56 -16.72 5.08
C LEU A 191 7.08 -16.88 5.07
N GLU A 192 7.62 -17.69 4.16
CA GLU A 192 9.06 -17.82 3.93
C GLU A 192 9.39 -17.92 2.43
N LEU A 193 10.39 -17.16 1.99
CA LEU A 193 10.87 -17.18 0.61
C LEU A 193 11.94 -18.25 0.41
N LYS A 194 11.66 -19.18 -0.50
CA LYS A 194 12.52 -20.31 -0.85
C LYS A 194 12.99 -20.24 -2.30
N LYS A 195 14.10 -20.94 -2.58
CA LYS A 195 14.68 -21.05 -3.94
C LYS A 195 14.85 -19.70 -4.63
N ILE A 196 15.30 -18.69 -3.90
CA ILE A 196 15.49 -17.33 -4.39
C ILE A 196 16.54 -17.32 -5.51
N LYS A 197 16.20 -16.71 -6.64
CA LYS A 197 17.09 -16.56 -7.80
C LYS A 197 17.24 -15.09 -8.15
N ARG A 198 18.48 -14.59 -8.10
CA ARG A 198 18.81 -13.25 -8.63
C ARG A 198 18.79 -13.29 -10.14
N GLU A 199 17.83 -12.61 -10.71
CA GLU A 199 17.66 -12.53 -12.15
C GLU A 199 16.93 -11.25 -12.49
N LYS A 200 17.12 -10.79 -13.74
CA LYS A 200 16.37 -9.66 -14.24
C LYS A 200 14.92 -10.07 -14.44
N ILE A 201 13.99 -9.34 -13.86
CA ILE A 201 12.56 -9.62 -13.98
C ILE A 201 12.00 -8.91 -15.22
N ASP A 202 11.16 -9.62 -15.98
CA ASP A 202 10.47 -9.04 -17.13
C ASP A 202 9.46 -7.97 -16.65
N PRO A 203 9.60 -6.69 -17.04
CA PRO A 203 8.69 -5.64 -16.63
C PRO A 203 7.22 -5.92 -16.97
N ALA A 204 6.96 -6.70 -18.03
CA ALA A 204 5.59 -7.08 -18.43
C ALA A 204 4.84 -7.88 -17.35
N LEU A 205 5.55 -8.51 -16.40
CA LEU A 205 4.93 -9.19 -15.25
C LEU A 205 4.20 -8.22 -14.30
N PHE A 206 4.56 -6.94 -14.31
CA PHE A 206 3.97 -5.91 -13.45
C PHE A 206 2.89 -5.07 -14.17
N GLU A 207 2.64 -5.37 -15.45
CA GLU A 207 1.62 -4.69 -16.25
C GLU A 207 0.27 -5.43 -16.18
N ILE A 208 -0.82 -4.66 -16.27
CA ILE A 208 -2.16 -5.23 -16.42
C ILE A 208 -2.36 -5.60 -17.89
N PRO A 209 -2.77 -6.83 -18.22
CA PRO A 209 -3.05 -7.18 -19.61
C PRO A 209 -4.19 -6.33 -20.18
N ALA A 210 -4.07 -5.93 -21.44
CA ALA A 210 -4.96 -4.94 -22.07
C ALA A 210 -6.44 -5.37 -22.15
N ASP A 211 -6.73 -6.67 -22.04
CA ASP A 211 -8.08 -7.22 -22.08
C ASP A 211 -8.75 -7.32 -20.70
N TYR A 212 -8.08 -6.85 -19.64
CA TYR A 212 -8.65 -6.83 -18.30
C TYR A 212 -9.53 -5.61 -18.06
N LYS A 213 -10.61 -5.80 -17.31
CA LYS A 213 -11.55 -4.75 -16.92
C LYS A 213 -11.35 -4.38 -15.45
N LYS A 214 -11.27 -3.08 -15.17
CA LYS A 214 -11.23 -2.57 -13.80
C LYS A 214 -12.56 -2.81 -13.11
N MET A 215 -12.54 -3.50 -11.98
CA MET A 215 -13.65 -3.61 -11.05
C MET A 215 -13.83 -2.28 -10.33
N LYS A 216 -15.08 -1.94 -9.99
CA LYS A 216 -15.34 -0.81 -9.09
C LYS A 216 -14.87 -1.21 -7.70
N GLY A 217 -13.96 -0.42 -7.11
CA GLY A 217 -13.60 -0.60 -5.71
C GLY A 217 -14.77 -0.25 -4.77
N PRO A 218 -14.66 -0.57 -3.47
CA PRO A 218 -15.69 -0.24 -2.47
C PRO A 218 -16.05 1.26 -2.46
N ASN A 219 -15.07 2.12 -2.73
CA ASN A 219 -15.24 3.58 -2.78
C ASN A 219 -15.64 4.12 -4.17
N ASP A 220 -15.68 3.26 -5.19
CA ASP A 220 -16.06 3.60 -6.57
C ASP A 220 -17.49 3.17 -6.93
N GLN A 221 -18.21 2.52 -6.00
CA GLN A 221 -19.61 2.22 -6.20
C GLN A 221 -20.40 3.52 -6.13
N ALA A 222 -21.25 3.74 -7.15
CA ALA A 222 -22.23 4.82 -7.07
C ALA A 222 -23.16 4.48 -5.90
N ILE A 223 -23.31 5.41 -4.97
CA ILE A 223 -24.24 5.25 -3.86
C ILE A 223 -25.62 5.07 -4.46
N GLU A 224 -26.23 3.90 -4.25
CA GLU A 224 -27.60 3.69 -4.64
C GLU A 224 -28.48 4.65 -3.84
N ILE A 225 -29.22 5.51 -4.54
CA ILE A 225 -30.05 6.53 -3.90
C ILE A 225 -31.16 5.81 -3.13
N PRO A 226 -31.18 5.88 -1.79
CA PRO A 226 -32.19 5.18 -1.02
C PRO A 226 -33.56 5.80 -1.22
N THR A 227 -34.61 4.98 -1.20
CA THR A 227 -36.00 5.43 -1.36
C THR A 227 -36.50 6.36 -0.24
N TRP A 228 -35.76 6.46 0.86
CA TRP A 228 -36.10 7.32 2.00
C TRP A 228 -35.47 8.73 1.92
N VAL A 229 -34.67 9.04 0.90
CA VAL A 229 -34.02 10.36 0.76
C VAL A 229 -35.04 11.50 0.75
N ASP A 230 -36.19 11.31 0.10
CA ASP A 230 -37.26 12.32 0.06
C ASP A 230 -37.87 12.62 1.44
N GLN A 231 -37.65 11.75 2.43
CA GLN A 231 -38.16 11.92 3.80
C GLN A 231 -37.23 12.78 4.65
N ILE A 232 -35.96 12.95 4.25
CA ILE A 232 -34.95 13.69 5.03
C ILE A 232 -35.41 15.12 5.30
N GLU A 233 -35.92 15.82 4.30
CA GLU A 233 -36.30 17.24 4.46
C GLU A 233 -37.37 17.45 5.55
N THR A 234 -38.25 16.46 5.73
CA THR A 234 -39.34 16.50 6.71
C THR A 234 -38.95 15.99 8.10
N ALA A 235 -37.82 15.28 8.22
CA ALA A 235 -37.37 14.76 9.49
C ALA A 235 -36.94 15.88 10.45
N GLN A 236 -37.17 15.68 11.74
CA GLN A 236 -36.82 16.67 12.76
C GLN A 236 -35.30 16.83 12.89
N ILE A 237 -34.86 18.07 13.08
CA ILE A 237 -33.46 18.37 13.41
C ILE A 237 -33.32 18.46 14.93
N GLN A 238 -32.34 17.78 15.49
CA GLN A 238 -32.05 17.81 16.92
C GLN A 238 -30.56 18.09 17.19
N ALA A 239 -30.31 19.01 18.13
CA ALA A 239 -28.96 19.37 18.53
C ALA A 239 -28.46 18.44 19.66
N PRO A 240 -27.24 17.88 19.57
CA PRO A 240 -26.65 17.10 20.65
C PRO A 240 -26.33 17.93 21.90
N PRO A 241 -26.34 17.33 23.11
CA PRO A 241 -26.67 15.93 23.38
C PRO A 241 -28.18 15.69 23.48
N PHE A 242 -28.64 14.54 22.99
CA PHE A 242 -30.02 14.10 23.18
C PHE A 242 -30.14 12.57 23.25
N GLU A 243 -31.26 12.10 23.77
CA GLU A 243 -31.66 10.70 23.75
C GLU A 243 -33.11 10.58 23.30
N MET A 244 -33.42 9.58 22.47
CA MET A 244 -34.78 9.32 21.99
C MET A 244 -34.95 7.87 21.55
N GLU A 245 -36.20 7.42 21.47
CA GLU A 245 -36.55 6.17 20.82
C GLU A 245 -36.92 6.44 19.35
N LEU A 246 -36.43 5.59 18.45
CA LEU A 246 -36.79 5.59 17.04
C LEU A 246 -37.38 4.25 16.67
N THR A 247 -38.65 4.24 16.29
CA THR A 247 -39.37 3.09 15.74
C THR A 247 -39.18 2.99 14.23
N GLN A 248 -39.68 1.90 13.64
CA GLN A 248 -39.48 1.59 12.22
C GLN A 248 -39.90 2.74 11.31
N GLY A 249 -38.95 3.20 10.49
CA GLY A 249 -39.12 4.27 9.51
C GLY A 249 -38.81 5.66 10.05
N GLU A 250 -38.82 5.86 11.37
CA GLU A 250 -38.56 7.16 11.99
C GLU A 250 -37.10 7.60 11.81
N MET A 251 -36.93 8.92 11.72
CA MET A 251 -35.67 9.57 11.40
C MET A 251 -35.48 10.85 12.19
N VAL A 252 -34.23 11.12 12.58
CA VAL A 252 -33.78 12.40 13.13
C VAL A 252 -32.51 12.86 12.41
N ARG A 253 -32.34 14.17 12.31
CA ARG A 253 -31.21 14.83 11.67
C ARG A 253 -30.36 15.53 12.71
N VAL A 254 -29.05 15.44 12.55
CA VAL A 254 -28.06 16.13 13.38
C VAL A 254 -27.21 16.99 12.47
N LYS A 255 -27.12 18.30 12.74
CA LYS A 255 -26.25 19.17 11.93
C LYS A 255 -24.78 18.84 12.18
N VAL A 256 -24.00 18.84 11.10
CA VAL A 256 -22.54 18.79 11.17
C VAL A 256 -22.04 20.20 11.51
N GLU A 257 -21.23 20.29 12.56
CA GLU A 257 -20.69 21.57 13.03
C GLU A 257 -19.16 21.61 12.82
N PRO A 258 -18.60 22.77 12.44
CA PRO A 258 -17.14 22.91 12.36
C PRO A 258 -16.49 22.59 13.70
N GLY A 259 -15.38 21.85 13.66
CA GLY A 259 -14.60 21.51 14.84
C GLY A 259 -15.29 20.57 15.83
N LYS A 260 -16.31 19.80 15.39
CA LYS A 260 -16.98 18.82 16.24
C LYS A 260 -17.15 17.49 15.55
N ALA A 261 -17.06 16.41 16.31
CA ALA A 261 -17.51 15.08 15.91
C ALA A 261 -18.80 14.70 16.62
N VAL A 262 -19.58 13.83 15.97
CA VAL A 262 -20.84 13.30 16.49
C VAL A 262 -20.65 11.81 16.78
N ASN A 263 -20.98 11.41 18.00
CA ASN A 263 -21.10 10.00 18.37
C ASN A 263 -22.57 9.62 18.49
N VAL A 264 -22.97 8.58 17.78
CA VAL A 264 -24.32 8.00 17.81
C VAL A 264 -24.23 6.62 18.42
N PHE A 265 -24.79 6.48 19.61
CA PHE A 265 -24.97 5.22 20.30
C PHE A 265 -26.38 4.69 20.08
N GLY A 266 -26.51 3.41 19.76
CA GLY A 266 -27.78 2.73 19.55
C GLY A 266 -27.91 1.48 20.40
N GLN A 267 -29.11 1.22 20.90
CA GLN A 267 -29.47 0.00 21.63
C GLN A 267 -30.80 -0.54 21.09
N GLY A 268 -30.87 -1.82 20.76
CA GLY A 268 -32.12 -2.47 20.35
C GLY A 268 -33.10 -2.55 21.52
N ILE A 269 -34.35 -2.15 21.30
CA ILE A 269 -35.41 -2.14 22.33
C ILE A 269 -36.05 -3.53 22.47
N ASN A 270 -36.38 -4.16 21.34
CA ASN A 270 -37.13 -5.41 21.30
C ASN A 270 -36.21 -6.61 21.06
N ASP A 271 -36.64 -7.82 21.46
CA ASP A 271 -35.95 -9.10 21.16
C ASP A 271 -35.78 -9.35 19.65
N GLY A 272 -36.55 -8.64 18.83
CA GLY A 272 -36.45 -8.67 17.37
C GLY A 272 -35.22 -7.95 16.81
N TYR A 273 -34.91 -8.27 15.56
CA TYR A 273 -33.86 -7.60 14.79
C TYR A 273 -34.16 -6.11 14.63
N THR A 274 -33.15 -5.27 14.86
CA THR A 274 -33.21 -3.83 14.67
C THR A 274 -32.07 -3.38 13.77
N ALA A 275 -32.38 -2.63 12.71
CA ALA A 275 -31.42 -2.06 11.78
C ALA A 275 -31.38 -0.55 11.94
N LEU A 276 -30.38 -0.04 12.68
CA LEU A 276 -30.17 1.39 12.90
C LEU A 276 -29.14 1.92 11.89
N THR A 277 -29.60 2.67 10.90
CA THR A 277 -28.76 3.28 9.88
C THR A 277 -28.38 4.69 10.30
N VAL A 278 -27.08 5.02 10.26
CA VAL A 278 -26.57 6.35 10.58
C VAL A 278 -25.67 6.84 9.46
N VAL A 279 -26.07 7.87 8.72
CA VAL A 279 -25.40 8.21 7.46
C VAL A 279 -25.18 9.72 7.30
N PRO A 280 -23.95 10.17 6.98
CA PRO A 280 -23.70 11.55 6.62
C PRO A 280 -24.33 11.87 5.26
N VAL A 281 -24.93 13.06 5.15
CA VAL A 281 -25.55 13.55 3.93
C VAL A 281 -25.06 14.94 3.58
N ARG A 282 -24.98 15.22 2.28
CA ARG A 282 -24.72 16.54 1.72
C ARG A 282 -25.77 16.83 0.66
N ASP A 283 -26.41 18.00 0.73
CA ASP A 283 -27.52 18.36 -0.16
C ASP A 283 -28.63 17.26 -0.18
N ASN A 284 -28.95 16.71 0.99
CA ASN A 284 -29.86 15.57 1.21
C ASN A 284 -29.43 14.24 0.56
N MET A 285 -28.24 14.16 -0.04
CA MET A 285 -27.72 12.93 -0.64
C MET A 285 -26.72 12.25 0.29
N PRO A 286 -26.80 10.92 0.50
CA PRO A 286 -25.79 10.20 1.28
C PRO A 286 -24.41 10.34 0.64
N THR A 287 -23.39 10.55 1.47
CA THR A 287 -21.99 10.70 1.03
C THR A 287 -21.22 9.38 1.11
N ILE A 288 -21.83 8.37 1.73
CA ILE A 288 -21.40 6.98 1.80
C ILE A 288 -22.63 6.07 1.65
N ASP A 289 -22.41 4.82 1.23
CA ASP A 289 -23.44 3.78 1.23
C ASP A 289 -24.06 3.63 2.64
N PRO A 290 -25.38 3.83 2.82
CA PRO A 290 -26.05 3.66 4.11
C PRO A 290 -25.91 2.25 4.70
N GLU A 291 -25.79 1.20 3.89
CA GLU A 291 -25.60 -0.18 4.40
C GLU A 291 -24.25 -0.31 5.12
N ALA A 292 -23.21 0.40 4.64
CA ALA A 292 -21.89 0.44 5.29
C ALA A 292 -21.88 1.18 6.65
N ARG A 293 -23.01 1.80 7.03
CA ARG A 293 -23.21 2.50 8.30
C ARG A 293 -24.49 2.07 9.00
N THR A 294 -24.87 0.80 8.86
CA THR A 294 -26.01 0.22 9.57
C THR A 294 -25.55 -0.68 10.73
N LEU A 295 -26.04 -0.37 11.93
CA LEU A 295 -25.88 -1.19 13.13
C LEU A 295 -27.00 -2.24 13.20
N ASN A 296 -26.60 -3.51 13.27
CA ASN A 296 -27.50 -4.64 13.45
C ASN A 296 -27.62 -4.98 14.94
N LEU A 297 -28.74 -4.62 15.54
CA LEU A 297 -29.00 -4.69 16.98
C LEU A 297 -30.11 -5.71 17.29
N THR A 298 -30.15 -6.15 18.54
CA THR A 298 -31.22 -6.94 19.18
C THR A 298 -31.37 -6.44 20.61
N GLN A 299 -32.37 -6.92 21.38
CA GLN A 299 -32.53 -6.53 22.78
C GLN A 299 -31.23 -6.67 23.58
N GLY A 300 -30.82 -5.59 24.23
CA GLY A 300 -29.59 -5.53 25.03
C GLY A 300 -28.29 -5.45 24.22
N ARG A 301 -28.31 -5.63 22.89
CA ARG A 301 -27.14 -5.33 22.05
C ARG A 301 -27.05 -3.84 21.80
N THR A 302 -25.82 -3.35 21.85
CA THR A 302 -25.47 -1.94 21.69
C THR A 302 -24.44 -1.78 20.59
N GLY A 303 -24.38 -0.59 19.99
CA GLY A 303 -23.38 -0.22 19.01
C GLY A 303 -23.17 1.28 19.02
N SER A 304 -22.02 1.73 18.51
CA SER A 304 -21.69 3.15 18.41
C SER A 304 -21.04 3.43 17.07
N LEU A 305 -21.37 4.57 16.47
CA LEU A 305 -20.72 5.10 15.28
C LEU A 305 -20.27 6.53 15.56
N VAL A 306 -19.02 6.83 15.19
CA VAL A 306 -18.42 8.16 15.32
C VAL A 306 -18.27 8.76 13.94
N PHE A 307 -18.69 10.02 13.81
CA PHE A 307 -18.68 10.81 12.59
C PHE A 307 -17.79 12.03 12.82
N GLU A 308 -16.78 12.18 11.98
CA GLU A 308 -15.76 13.23 12.05
C GLU A 308 -15.81 14.14 10.82
N GLU A 309 -16.85 13.99 10.00
CA GLU A 309 -17.10 14.75 8.79
C GLU A 309 -17.14 16.24 9.12
N SER A 310 -16.43 17.03 8.32
CA SER A 310 -16.53 18.48 8.34
C SER A 310 -17.75 18.96 7.55
N PRO A 311 -18.18 20.22 7.71
CA PRO A 311 -19.22 20.83 6.86
C PRO A 311 -18.91 20.87 5.35
N LEU A 312 -17.65 20.58 4.96
CA LEU A 312 -17.28 20.40 3.57
C LEU A 312 -17.76 19.04 3.03
N GLU A 313 -17.75 18.02 3.88
CA GLU A 313 -18.02 16.63 3.51
C GLU A 313 -19.50 16.28 3.66
N ALA A 314 -20.15 16.80 4.70
CA ALA A 314 -21.56 16.56 4.99
C ALA A 314 -22.19 17.76 5.71
N ASP A 315 -23.45 18.04 5.44
CA ASP A 315 -24.21 19.10 6.11
C ASP A 315 -24.88 18.56 7.38
N GLU A 316 -25.29 17.29 7.33
CA GLU A 316 -26.07 16.63 8.38
C GLU A 316 -25.72 15.14 8.48
N ILE A 317 -26.02 14.56 9.63
CA ILE A 317 -26.01 13.12 9.89
C ILE A 317 -27.47 12.68 10.09
N ILE A 318 -27.89 11.70 9.32
CA ILE A 318 -29.22 11.11 9.37
C ILE A 318 -29.16 9.86 10.23
N ILE A 319 -30.01 9.79 11.25
CA ILE A 319 -30.16 8.60 12.10
C ILE A 319 -31.58 8.06 11.87
N ARG A 320 -31.68 6.79 11.46
CA ARG A 320 -32.96 6.18 11.08
C ARG A 320 -33.01 4.72 11.50
N THR A 321 -34.17 4.27 11.97
CA THR A 321 -34.43 2.84 12.15
C THR A 321 -35.10 2.27 10.91
N ARG A 322 -34.42 1.41 10.15
CA ARG A 322 -34.98 0.74 8.95
C ARG A 322 -35.97 -0.36 9.32
N GLU A 323 -35.65 -1.11 10.36
CA GLU A 323 -36.44 -2.22 10.89
C GLU A 323 -36.29 -2.25 12.41
N GLY A 324 -37.35 -2.65 13.13
CA GLY A 324 -37.33 -2.73 14.59
C GLY A 324 -37.47 -1.36 15.28
N ALA A 325 -36.89 -1.25 16.47
CA ALA A 325 -36.90 -0.03 17.27
C ALA A 325 -35.61 0.08 18.10
N ALA A 326 -35.05 1.28 18.16
CA ALA A 326 -33.79 1.56 18.84
C ALA A 326 -33.93 2.72 19.84
N HIS A 327 -33.31 2.57 21.02
CA HIS A 327 -32.95 3.70 21.87
C HIS A 327 -31.67 4.31 21.31
N VAL A 328 -31.69 5.60 21.01
CA VAL A 328 -30.59 6.34 20.41
C VAL A 328 -30.12 7.39 21.39
N LYS A 329 -28.81 7.46 21.59
CA LYS A 329 -28.13 8.54 22.31
C LYS A 329 -27.13 9.20 21.38
N VAL A 330 -27.20 10.52 21.28
CA VAL A 330 -26.29 11.31 20.45
C VAL A 330 -25.52 12.28 21.33
N THR A 331 -24.21 12.30 21.17
CA THR A 331 -23.30 13.23 21.86
C THR A 331 -22.35 13.88 20.85
N GLN A 332 -21.81 15.04 21.21
CA GLN A 332 -20.75 15.72 20.45
C GLN A 332 -19.50 15.87 21.29
N PHE A 333 -18.35 15.93 20.62
CA PHE A 333 -17.08 16.28 21.23
C PHE A 333 -16.25 17.14 20.27
N GLU A 334 -15.38 17.96 20.85
CA GLU A 334 -14.53 18.88 20.09
C GLU A 334 -13.50 18.11 19.26
N MET A 335 -13.26 18.61 18.05
CA MET A 335 -12.32 18.07 17.08
C MET A 335 -11.53 19.21 16.43
N PRO A 336 -10.25 18.98 16.08
CA PRO A 336 -9.46 19.95 15.32
C PRO A 336 -10.12 20.32 13.99
N GLU A 337 -10.31 21.63 13.79
CA GLU A 337 -10.79 22.16 12.51
C GLU A 337 -9.68 22.07 11.44
N GLY A 338 -10.10 21.90 10.18
CA GLY A 338 -9.19 21.83 9.04
C GLY A 338 -8.71 23.21 8.58
N GLU A 339 -7.42 23.30 8.28
CA GLU A 339 -6.81 24.48 7.63
C GLU A 339 -6.77 24.27 6.12
N THR A 340 -7.30 25.24 5.37
CA THR A 340 -7.28 25.21 3.91
C THR A 340 -5.91 25.61 3.38
N VAL A 341 -5.34 24.77 2.52
CA VAL A 341 -4.03 24.97 1.89
C VAL A 341 -4.13 24.74 0.40
N SER A 342 -3.78 25.75 -0.39
CA SER A 342 -3.77 25.69 -1.86
C SER A 342 -2.42 25.20 -2.41
N ALA A 343 -2.41 24.74 -3.66
CA ALA A 343 -1.21 24.25 -4.33
C ALA A 343 -0.03 25.25 -4.28
N GLY A 344 1.16 24.71 -4.02
CA GLY A 344 2.38 25.49 -3.83
C GLY A 344 2.62 25.95 -2.39
N ASN A 345 1.59 25.92 -1.54
CA ASN A 345 1.70 26.26 -0.13
C ASN A 345 1.93 25.02 0.75
N VAL A 346 2.27 25.29 2.01
CA VAL A 346 2.70 24.29 2.99
C VAL A 346 2.00 24.55 4.32
N LEU A 347 1.38 23.51 4.90
CA LEU A 347 1.04 23.47 6.31
C LEU A 347 2.25 23.02 7.11
N ARG A 348 2.58 23.73 8.19
CA ARG A 348 3.61 23.31 9.14
C ARG A 348 3.06 23.41 10.56
N LYS A 349 3.13 22.31 11.32
CA LYS A 349 2.63 22.24 12.69
C LYS A 349 3.62 21.52 13.60
N LYS A 350 3.69 21.98 14.85
CA LYS A 350 4.40 21.28 15.93
C LYS A 350 3.59 20.06 16.33
N ILE A 351 4.28 18.96 16.59
CA ILE A 351 3.72 17.68 17.02
C ILE A 351 4.60 17.12 18.15
N VAL A 352 4.07 16.15 18.88
CA VAL A 352 4.83 15.46 19.93
C VAL A 352 5.44 14.18 19.35
N PRO A 353 6.78 14.04 19.35
CA PRO A 353 7.42 12.81 18.90
C PRO A 353 6.88 11.58 19.63
N GLY A 354 6.59 10.52 18.87
CA GLY A 354 6.08 9.24 19.37
C GLY A 354 4.59 9.21 19.68
N LYS A 355 3.91 10.37 19.75
CA LYS A 355 2.44 10.41 19.90
C LYS A 355 1.78 10.25 18.54
N LYS A 356 0.75 9.40 18.50
CA LYS A 356 0.02 9.13 17.27
C LYS A 356 -0.77 10.36 16.86
N ILE A 357 -0.90 10.55 15.55
CA ILE A 357 -1.65 11.65 14.97
C ILE A 357 -2.42 11.16 13.76
N ASP A 358 -3.72 11.44 13.73
CA ASP A 358 -4.58 11.25 12.58
C ASP A 358 -4.49 12.50 11.70
N VAL A 359 -4.17 12.30 10.43
CA VAL A 359 -4.11 13.35 9.42
C VAL A 359 -5.28 13.12 8.48
N ARG A 360 -6.26 14.01 8.50
CA ARG A 360 -7.42 13.99 7.59
C ARG A 360 -7.29 15.13 6.59
N MET A 361 -7.41 14.78 5.32
CA MET A 361 -7.31 15.70 4.19
C MET A 361 -8.59 15.62 3.37
N VAL A 362 -9.22 16.76 3.12
CA VAL A 362 -10.44 16.86 2.33
C VAL A 362 -10.17 17.71 1.09
N ASN A 363 -10.51 17.19 -0.08
CA ASN A 363 -10.37 17.93 -1.33
C ASN A 363 -11.42 19.02 -1.44
N ILE A 364 -11.00 20.26 -1.61
CA ILE A 364 -11.91 21.40 -1.87
C ILE A 364 -12.03 21.66 -3.38
N SER A 365 -11.06 21.19 -4.18
CA SER A 365 -11.09 21.37 -5.63
C SER A 365 -12.09 20.46 -6.32
N LYS A 366 -12.72 20.97 -7.37
CA LYS A 366 -13.59 20.19 -8.27
C LYS A 366 -12.88 18.99 -8.91
N GLY A 367 -11.59 19.17 -9.22
CA GLY A 367 -10.73 18.12 -9.76
C GLY A 367 -9.87 17.47 -8.69
N GLU A 368 -8.91 16.66 -9.12
CA GLU A 368 -7.97 15.99 -8.23
C GLU A 368 -7.08 17.00 -7.47
N SER A 369 -6.92 16.76 -6.16
CA SER A 369 -5.90 17.39 -5.33
C SER A 369 -4.88 16.36 -4.84
N SER A 370 -3.64 16.81 -4.64
CA SER A 370 -2.57 15.97 -4.11
C SER A 370 -1.67 16.72 -3.14
N CYS A 371 -1.14 15.99 -2.18
CA CYS A 371 -0.26 16.51 -1.15
C CYS A 371 0.81 15.48 -0.78
N ILE A 372 1.94 15.98 -0.33
CA ILE A 372 3.03 15.18 0.22
C ILE A 372 3.32 15.63 1.65
N LEU A 373 3.40 14.65 2.54
CA LEU A 373 3.66 14.83 3.96
C LEU A 373 5.12 14.47 4.26
N THR A 374 5.75 15.22 5.15
CA THR A 374 7.04 14.83 5.75
C THR A 374 7.09 15.22 7.23
N PHE A 375 8.07 14.67 7.94
CA PHE A 375 8.32 14.98 9.34
C PHE A 375 9.71 15.58 9.52
N LEU A 376 9.83 16.55 10.40
CA LEU A 376 11.08 17.21 10.74
C LEU A 376 11.44 16.96 12.20
N MET A 377 12.74 16.94 12.47
CA MET A 377 13.31 17.01 13.81
C MET A 377 14.22 18.23 13.89
N ASN A 378 13.90 19.17 14.78
CA ASN A 378 14.64 20.42 14.95
C ASN A 378 14.79 21.20 13.62
N GLY A 379 13.72 21.20 12.81
CA GLY A 379 13.67 21.90 11.52
C GLY A 379 14.42 21.22 10.36
N LYS A 380 14.93 20.01 10.55
CA LYS A 380 15.53 19.20 9.48
C LYS A 380 14.64 18.01 9.16
N GLU A 381 14.41 17.75 7.88
CA GLU A 381 13.66 16.57 7.43
C GLU A 381 14.33 15.28 7.94
N LEU A 382 13.52 14.37 8.45
CA LEU A 382 13.97 13.06 8.91
C LEU A 382 14.33 12.17 7.71
N ALA A 383 15.23 11.22 7.95
CA ALA A 383 15.62 10.25 6.92
C ALA A 383 14.44 9.35 6.52
N GLY A 384 14.43 8.90 5.26
CA GLY A 384 13.31 8.15 4.66
C GLY A 384 12.95 6.84 5.37
N ASP A 385 13.93 6.20 6.00
CA ASP A 385 13.76 5.01 6.83
C ASP A 385 12.97 5.28 8.14
N LEU A 386 12.98 6.52 8.62
CA LEU A 386 12.25 6.93 9.84
C LEU A 386 10.84 7.42 9.56
N ILE A 387 10.58 7.94 8.36
CA ILE A 387 9.28 8.53 7.98
C ILE A 387 8.48 7.66 7.00
N GLY A 388 9.13 6.65 6.42
CA GLY A 388 8.53 5.75 5.44
C GLY A 388 8.60 6.27 4.01
N PRO A 389 8.24 5.40 3.04
CA PRO A 389 8.30 5.71 1.62
C PRO A 389 7.38 6.89 1.26
N GLU A 390 7.75 7.62 0.22
CA GLU A 390 7.02 8.82 -0.24
C GLU A 390 5.56 8.51 -0.59
N SER A 391 5.29 7.37 -1.21
CA SER A 391 3.92 6.92 -1.54
C SER A 391 2.99 6.88 -0.33
N TYR A 392 3.49 6.41 0.82
CA TYR A 392 2.72 6.30 2.06
C TYR A 392 2.46 7.68 2.69
N ARG A 393 3.23 8.68 2.28
CA ARG A 393 3.09 10.07 2.69
C ARG A 393 2.49 10.94 1.60
N THR A 394 2.12 10.35 0.46
CA THR A 394 1.45 11.03 -0.65
C THR A 394 -0.05 10.74 -0.58
N PHE A 395 -0.83 11.81 -0.63
CA PHE A 395 -2.28 11.79 -0.57
C PHE A 395 -2.81 12.27 -1.91
N VAL A 396 -3.78 11.55 -2.47
CA VAL A 396 -4.43 11.90 -3.74
C VAL A 396 -5.92 11.75 -3.54
N MET A 397 -6.65 12.85 -3.70
CA MET A 397 -8.11 12.86 -3.60
C MET A 397 -8.68 13.24 -4.96
N LYS A 398 -9.46 12.35 -5.57
CA LYS A 398 -9.81 12.42 -7.00
C LYS A 398 -11.01 13.30 -7.32
N LYS A 399 -11.87 13.56 -6.35
CA LYS A 399 -13.14 14.29 -6.51
C LYS A 399 -13.31 15.35 -5.43
N GLU A 400 -14.09 16.38 -5.72
CA GLU A 400 -14.52 17.38 -4.73
C GLU A 400 -15.11 16.69 -3.49
N TYR A 401 -14.70 17.15 -2.32
CA TYR A 401 -15.06 16.60 -1.01
C TYR A 401 -14.66 15.14 -0.77
N GLY A 402 -13.93 14.53 -1.71
CA GLY A 402 -13.22 13.28 -1.46
C GLY A 402 -12.16 13.51 -0.40
N TYR A 403 -12.05 12.60 0.56
CA TYR A 403 -11.11 12.72 1.66
C TYR A 403 -10.19 11.51 1.76
N GLU A 404 -9.06 11.71 2.40
CA GLU A 404 -8.11 10.68 2.82
C GLU A 404 -7.82 10.88 4.31
N LYS A 405 -7.72 9.78 5.06
CA LYS A 405 -7.33 9.80 6.47
C LYS A 405 -6.24 8.77 6.72
N ARG A 406 -5.14 9.18 7.35
CA ARG A 406 -4.03 8.28 7.73
C ARG A 406 -3.53 8.59 9.13
N THR A 407 -3.24 7.55 9.89
CA THR A 407 -2.61 7.65 11.22
C THR A 407 -1.10 7.52 11.10
N PHE A 408 -0.36 8.37 11.79
CA PHE A 408 1.10 8.30 11.86
C PHE A 408 1.58 8.24 13.31
N SER A 409 2.73 7.58 13.54
CA SER A 409 3.48 7.63 14.81
C SER A 409 4.81 8.36 14.59
N PRO A 410 4.80 9.69 14.38
CA PRO A 410 5.95 10.46 13.94
C PRO A 410 7.11 10.40 14.92
N LYS A 411 8.34 10.27 14.42
CA LYS A 411 9.55 10.46 15.23
C LYS A 411 9.96 11.94 15.32
N GLY A 412 9.42 12.81 14.46
CA GLY A 412 9.73 14.23 14.39
C GLY A 412 8.96 15.09 15.39
N ASP A 413 9.45 16.31 15.63
CA ASP A 413 8.77 17.34 16.43
C ASP A 413 7.89 18.28 15.58
N GLU A 414 7.92 18.11 14.27
CA GLU A 414 7.10 18.86 13.31
C GLU A 414 6.58 17.97 12.19
N ILE A 415 5.37 18.29 11.72
CA ILE A 415 4.78 17.79 10.49
C ILE A 415 4.74 18.92 9.46
N LEU A 416 5.05 18.57 8.21
CA LEU A 416 4.98 19.46 7.07
C LEU A 416 4.18 18.79 5.96
N ILE A 417 3.13 19.46 5.49
CA ILE A 417 2.27 18.96 4.41
C ILE A 417 2.28 19.99 3.29
N LYS A 418 2.86 19.60 2.16
CA LYS A 418 2.90 20.43 0.95
C LYS A 418 1.78 20.02 0.02
N VAL A 419 0.92 20.95 -0.35
CA VAL A 419 -0.10 20.72 -1.39
C VAL A 419 0.55 20.92 -2.75
N THR A 420 0.60 19.87 -3.55
CA THR A 420 1.26 19.85 -4.86
C THR A 420 0.28 20.14 -6.00
N LYS A 421 -1.02 19.89 -5.79
CA LYS A 421 -2.09 20.14 -6.76
C LYS A 421 -3.39 20.43 -6.04
N GLY A 422 -4.18 21.34 -6.61
CA GLY A 422 -5.52 21.69 -6.12
C GLY A 422 -5.51 22.45 -4.79
N GLU A 423 -6.50 22.19 -3.96
CA GLU A 423 -6.73 22.85 -2.67
C GLU A 423 -7.35 21.84 -1.70
N VAL A 424 -6.79 21.81 -0.49
CA VAL A 424 -7.05 20.75 0.49
C VAL A 424 -7.30 21.38 1.85
N SER A 425 -8.36 20.95 2.54
CA SER A 425 -8.54 21.19 3.98
C SER A 425 -7.79 20.10 4.75
N ILE A 426 -6.89 20.51 5.65
CA ILE A 426 -6.01 19.60 6.38
C ILE A 426 -6.27 19.76 7.87
N SER A 427 -6.67 18.67 8.54
CA SER A 427 -6.85 18.62 9.98
C SER A 427 -5.95 17.58 10.62
N LEU A 428 -5.43 17.90 11.80
CA LEU A 428 -4.47 17.09 12.55
C LEU A 428 -5.03 16.76 13.92
N HIS A 429 -5.15 15.47 14.22
CA HIS A 429 -5.88 14.95 15.37
C HIS A 429 -4.91 14.13 16.22
N PRO A 430 -4.31 14.73 17.26
CA PRO A 430 -3.49 13.98 18.20
C PRO A 430 -4.34 12.89 18.86
N LEU A 431 -3.83 11.67 18.87
CA LEU A 431 -4.45 10.55 19.58
C LEU A 431 -3.78 10.40 20.95
N GLU A 432 -4.58 10.22 22.00
CA GLU A 432 -4.10 10.15 23.39
C GLU A 432 -3.16 8.98 23.67
#